data_AF-A0A401MXE4-F1
#
_entry.id   AF-A0A401MXE4-F1
#
_cell.length_a   1.000
_cell.length_b   1.000
_cell.length_c   1.000
_cell.angle_alpha   90.00
_cell.angle_beta   90.00
_cell.angle_gamma   90.00
#
_symmetry.space_group_name_H-M   'P 1'
#
loop_
_entity.id
_entity.type
_entity.pdbx_description
1 polymer ?
#
loop_
_entity_poly.entity_id
_entity_poly.type
_entity_poly.pdbx_seq_one_letter_code
_entity_poly.pdbx_strand_id
1 'polypeptide(L)' 'MADGFQEAVVPVRDSKVPHGPALCFEAYAWAAFIGELKAGQHRP' A
#
# COMPACT_ATOMS: atom_id res chain seq x y z
N MET A 1 -8.01 -20.76 1.01
CA MET A 1 -7.46 -20.11 2.21
C MET A 1 -6.62 -18.93 1.76
N ALA A 2 -7.01 -17.69 2.10
CA ALA A 2 -6.20 -16.46 2.23
C ALA A 2 -7.07 -15.20 1.98
N ASP A 3 -8.08 -14.97 2.81
CA ASP A 3 -8.88 -13.72 2.85
C ASP A 3 -8.76 -13.03 4.24
N GLY A 4 -7.80 -13.46 5.06
CA GLY A 4 -7.67 -13.03 6.47
C GLY A 4 -6.66 -11.89 6.71
N PHE A 5 -6.00 -11.39 5.67
CA PHE A 5 -4.94 -10.38 5.78
C PHE A 5 -5.29 -9.02 5.17
N GLN A 6 -6.44 -8.90 4.49
CA GLN A 6 -6.76 -7.70 3.71
C GLN A 6 -6.99 -6.45 4.55
N GLU A 7 -7.35 -6.58 5.82
CA GLU A 7 -7.53 -5.43 6.71
C GLU A 7 -6.21 -4.91 7.30
N ALA A 8 -5.19 -5.76 7.43
CA ALA A 8 -3.93 -5.37 8.06
C ALA A 8 -2.93 -4.74 7.07
N VAL A 9 -3.00 -5.12 5.78
CA VAL A 9 -2.01 -4.69 4.79
C VAL A 9 -2.62 -4.25 3.45
N VAL A 10 -1.96 -3.30 2.80
CA VAL A 10 -2.26 -2.79 1.46
C VAL A 10 -1.27 -3.39 0.46
N PRO A 11 -1.71 -4.29 -0.44
CA PRO A 11 -0.87 -4.83 -1.50
C PRO A 11 -0.76 -3.87 -2.68
N VAL A 12 0.47 -3.54 -3.08
CA VAL A 12 0.78 -2.75 -4.28
C VAL A 12 1.43 -3.66 -5.32
N ARG A 13 0.80 -3.77 -6.50
CA ARG A 13 1.29 -4.55 -7.64
C ARG A 13 1.89 -3.62 -8.68
N ASP A 14 2.90 -4.11 -9.38
CA ASP A 14 3.36 -3.47 -10.60
C ASP A 14 2.27 -3.58 -11.68
N SER A 15 1.93 -2.46 -12.31
CA SER A 15 0.84 -2.42 -13.29
C SER A 15 1.19 -3.14 -14.60
N LYS A 16 2.48 -3.33 -14.90
CA LYS A 16 2.96 -4.03 -16.10
C LYS A 16 3.10 -5.53 -15.89
N VAL A 17 3.13 -5.99 -14.64
CA VAL A 17 3.13 -7.41 -14.27
C VAL A 17 2.00 -7.68 -13.27
N PRO A 18 0.72 -7.60 -13.70
CA PRO A 18 -0.44 -7.64 -12.80
C PRO A 18 -0.60 -8.99 -12.05
N HIS A 19 -0.03 -10.06 -12.59
CA HIS A 19 -0.01 -11.39 -11.97
C HIS A 19 1.27 -11.66 -11.16
N GLY A 20 2.18 -10.68 -11.07
CA GLY A 20 3.43 -10.77 -10.32
C GLY A 20 3.25 -10.60 -8.80
N PRO A 21 4.34 -10.71 -8.02
CA PRO A 21 4.32 -10.47 -6.57
C PRO A 21 3.89 -9.04 -6.20
N ALA A 22 3.41 -8.86 -4.97
CA ALA A 22 2.97 -7.57 -4.43
C ALA A 22 3.92 -7.18 -3.31
N LEU A 23 4.15 -5.89 -3.22
CA LEU A 23 4.70 -5.29 -2.03
C LEU A 23 3.54 -4.98 -1.08
N CYS A 24 3.56 -5.54 0.12
CA CYS A 24 2.54 -5.31 1.13
C CYS A 24 3.02 -4.25 2.14
N PHE A 25 2.21 -3.21 2.36
CA PHE A 25 2.43 -2.19 3.38
C PHE A 25 1.42 -2.36 4.50
N GLU A 26 1.76 -2.00 5.73
CA GLU A 26 0.74 -1.91 6.78
C GLU A 26 -0.31 -0.85 6.43
N ALA A 27 -1.58 -1.14 6.69
CA ALA A 27 -2.68 -0.26 6.31
C ALA A 27 -2.57 1.13 6.94
N TYR A 28 -2.13 1.21 8.20
CA TYR A 28 -1.92 2.49 8.88
C TYR A 28 -0.80 3.31 8.23
N ALA A 29 0.30 2.66 7.85
CA ALA A 29 1.46 3.31 7.25
C ALA A 29 1.11 3.84 5.85
N TRP A 30 0.36 3.07 5.06
CA TRP A 30 -0.15 3.53 3.76
C TRP A 30 -1.07 4.74 3.89
N ALA A 31 -2.00 4.72 4.84
CA ALA A 31 -2.91 5.85 5.09
C ALA A 31 -2.14 7.12 5.50
N ALA A 32 -1.15 7.00 6.39
CA ALA A 32 -0.30 8.12 6.79
C ALA A 32 0.48 8.70 5.59
N PHE A 33 1.09 7.84 4.78
CA PHE A 33 1.81 8.24 3.57
C PHE A 33 0.92 9.03 2.59
N ILE A 34 -0.28 8.54 2.29
CA ILE A 34 -1.23 9.25 1.42
C ILE A 34 -1.67 10.58 2.05
N GLY A 35 -1.82 10.64 3.37
CA GLY A 35 -2.11 11.87 4.12
C GLY A 35 -1.02 12.92 3.93
N GLU A 36 0.24 12.54 4.13
CA GLU A 36 1.41 13.41 3.96
C GLU A 36 1.56 13.90 2.50
N LEU A 37 1.31 13.02 1.52
CA LEU A 37 1.29 13.39 0.11
C LEU A 37 0.22 14.45 -0.19
N LYS A 38 -1.00 14.26 0.31
CA LYS A 38 -2.10 15.21 0.12
C LYS A 38 -1.85 16.54 0.81
N ALA A 39 -1.18 16.53 1.96
CA ALA A 39 -0.83 17.73 2.71
C ALA A 39 0.38 18.47 2.12
N GLY A 40 1.08 17.90 1.13
CA GLY A 40 2.32 18.46 0.57
C GLY A 40 3.49 18.43 1.55
N GLN A 41 3.42 17.60 2.59
CA GLN A 41 4.43 17.48 3.65
C GLN A 41 5.41 16.33 3.39
N HIS A 42 5.10 15.50 2.39
CA HIS A 42 6.01 14.47 1.93
C HIS A 42 7.26 15.10 1.29
N ARG A 43 8.36 15.11 2.03
CA ARG A 43 9.69 15.50 1.52
C ARG A 43 10.24 14.36 0.63
N PRO A 44 10.68 14.65 -0.60
CA PRO A 44 11.25 13.66 -1.51
C PRO A 44 12.61 13.12 -1.03
#